data_AF-A0A1W9MUC6-F1
#
_entry.id   AF-A0A1W9MUC6-F1
#
_cell.length_a   1.000
_cell.length_b   1.000
_cell.length_c   1.000
_cell.angle_alpha   90.00
_cell.angle_beta   90.00
_cell.angle_gamma   90.00
#
_symmetry.space_group_name_H-M   'P 1'
#
loop_
_entity.id
_entity.type
_entity.pdbx_description
1 polymer ?
#
loop_
_entity_poly.entity_id
_entity_poly.type
_entity_poly.pdbx_seq_one_letter_code
_entity_poly.pdbx_strand_id
1 'polypeptide(L)'
;MGEGMNRLLGIALALVNSKDGFLLVDEIDNGIHYSAQSDLWRLIFEGAKRMNVQVFATTHSWDCIEAFQQAATESGTDDGMLISLRQKKKTPGHVVGITIDGKELEIITRDRIEVR
;
A
#
# COMPACT_ATOMS: atom_id res chain seq x y z
N MET A 1 -10.00 21.16 -10.35
CA MET A 1 -8.90 20.64 -9.52
C MET A 1 -9.26 19.20 -9.22
N GLY A 2 -8.46 18.26 -9.72
CA GLY A 2 -8.83 16.84 -9.84
C GLY A 2 -8.90 16.13 -8.49
N GLU A 3 -9.83 15.20 -8.38
CA GLU A 3 -10.10 14.37 -7.20
C GLU A 3 -8.83 13.75 -6.58
N GLY A 4 -7.90 13.26 -7.42
CA GLY A 4 -6.63 12.70 -6.96
C GLY A 4 -5.70 13.70 -6.24
N MET A 5 -5.73 14.98 -6.59
CA MET A 5 -4.91 16.00 -5.90
C MET A 5 -5.45 16.29 -4.49
N ASN A 6 -6.78 16.32 -4.34
CA ASN A 6 -7.41 16.45 -3.03
C ASN A 6 -7.10 15.22 -2.16
N ARG A 7 -7.10 14.03 -2.76
CA ARG A 7 -6.75 12.78 -2.06
C ARG A 7 -5.31 12.79 -1.56
N LEU A 8 -4.36 13.15 -2.41
CA LEU A 8 -2.94 13.23 -2.06
C LEU A 8 -2.69 14.27 -0.95
N LEU A 9 -3.30 15.45 -1.05
CA LEU A 9 -3.22 16.47 0.00
C LEU A 9 -3.84 15.95 1.32
N GLY A 10 -4.98 15.27 1.25
CA GLY A 10 -5.63 14.67 2.42
C GLY A 10 -4.74 13.66 3.13
N ILE A 11 -4.08 12.77 2.38
CA ILE A 11 -3.13 11.79 2.92
C ILE A 11 -1.92 12.49 3.55
N ALA A 12 -1.36 13.51 2.88
CA ALA A 12 -0.23 14.27 3.43
C ALA A 12 -0.58 14.95 4.76
N LEU A 13 -1.76 15.57 4.86
CA LEU A 13 -2.24 16.17 6.11
C LEU A 13 -2.51 15.11 7.19
N ALA A 14 -3.06 13.96 6.82
CA ALA A 14 -3.30 12.87 7.75
C ALA A 14 -2.00 12.31 8.34
N LEU A 15 -0.95 12.15 7.52
CA LEU A 15 0.39 11.76 7.99
C LEU A 15 0.94 12.76 9.02
N VAL A 16 0.77 14.06 8.77
CA VAL A 16 1.24 15.10 9.69
C VAL A 16 0.49 15.04 11.03
N ASN A 17 -0.82 14.81 10.98
CA ASN A 17 -1.66 14.72 12.18
C ASN A 17 -1.48 13.42 12.96
N SER A 18 -0.99 12.35 12.32
CA SER A 18 -0.76 11.03 12.91
C SER A 18 0.65 10.84 13.48
N LYS A 19 1.44 11.91 13.64
CA LYS A 19 2.82 11.87 14.14
C LYS A 19 2.95 10.99 15.40
N ASP A 20 3.97 10.14 15.45
CA ASP A 20 4.24 9.21 16.55
C ASP A 20 3.11 8.19 16.82
N GLY A 21 2.32 7.89 15.78
CA GLY A 21 1.14 7.02 15.87
C GLY A 21 0.94 6.17 14.62
N PHE A 22 -0.33 5.98 14.25
CA PHE A 22 -0.71 5.18 13.08
C PHE A 22 -1.68 5.93 12.17
N LEU A 23 -1.65 5.57 10.89
CA LEU A 23 -2.57 6.07 9.87
C LEU A 23 -3.23 4.88 9.19
N LEU A 24 -4.56 4.87 9.16
CA LEU A 24 -5.37 3.87 8.46
C LEU A 24 -5.97 4.52 7.22
N VAL A 25 -5.73 3.97 6.05
CA VAL A 25 -6.30 4.47 4.79
C VAL A 25 -7.01 3.35 4.06
N ASP A 26 -8.31 3.51 3.88
CA ASP A 26 -9.09 2.60 3.05
C ASP A 26 -9.04 3.03 1.59
N GLU A 27 -8.97 2.07 0.67
CA GLU A 27 -8.86 2.27 -0.78
C GLU A 27 -7.85 3.36 -1.17
N ILE A 28 -6.59 3.16 -0.81
CA ILE A 28 -5.52 4.17 -0.91
C ILE A 28 -5.36 4.77 -2.32
N ASP A 29 -5.63 3.98 -3.34
CA ASP A 29 -5.49 4.33 -4.75
C ASP A 29 -6.76 4.96 -5.38
N ASN A 30 -7.85 5.06 -4.64
CA ASN A 30 -9.11 5.57 -5.18
C ASN A 30 -8.99 7.05 -5.58
N GLY A 31 -9.36 7.35 -6.83
CA GLY A 31 -9.24 8.67 -7.46
C GLY A 31 -7.83 9.01 -7.96
N ILE A 32 -6.86 8.09 -7.88
CA ILE A 32 -5.47 8.29 -8.29
C ILE A 32 -5.15 7.44 -9.50
N HIS A 33 -4.78 8.10 -10.61
CA HIS A 33 -4.35 7.43 -11.83
C HIS A 33 -3.09 6.57 -11.58
N TYR A 34 -3.03 5.36 -12.16
CA TYR A 34 -1.95 4.39 -11.92
C TYR A 34 -0.54 4.98 -12.04
N SER A 35 -0.33 5.87 -13.00
CA SER A 35 0.97 6.53 -13.24
C SER A 35 1.45 7.41 -12.08
N ALA A 36 0.56 7.84 -11.18
CA ALA A 36 0.86 8.67 -10.02
C ALA A 36 0.90 7.88 -8.70
N GLN A 37 0.59 6.56 -8.72
CA GLN A 37 0.54 5.75 -7.52
C GLN A 37 1.95 5.49 -6.93
N SER A 38 2.98 5.36 -7.77
CA SER A 38 4.36 5.22 -7.28
C SER A 38 4.82 6.49 -6.55
N ASP A 39 4.46 7.67 -7.07
CA ASP A 39 4.74 8.97 -6.42
C ASP A 39 4.00 9.10 -5.08
N LEU A 40 2.74 8.64 -5.02
CA LEU A 40 1.98 8.58 -3.78
C LEU A 40 2.70 7.74 -2.72
N TRP A 41 3.15 6.53 -3.08
CA TRP A 41 3.85 5.66 -2.15
C TRP A 41 5.17 6.25 -1.67
N ARG A 42 5.95 6.91 -2.53
CA ARG A 42 7.16 7.64 -2.11
C ARG A 42 6.84 8.71 -1.07
N LEU A 43 5.79 9.51 -1.31
CA LEU A 43 5.34 10.52 -0.35
C LEU A 43 4.95 9.88 0.99
N ILE A 44 4.24 8.76 0.96
CA ILE A 44 3.83 8.03 2.16
C ILE A 44 5.05 7.50 2.91
N PHE A 45 6.00 6.86 2.24
CA PHE A 45 7.20 6.31 2.88
C PHE A 45 8.07 7.40 3.52
N GLU A 46 8.31 8.49 2.80
CA GLU A 46 9.08 9.61 3.34
C GLU A 46 8.34 10.28 4.51
N GLY A 47 7.04 10.53 4.36
CA GLY A 47 6.22 11.14 5.40
C GLY A 47 6.14 10.28 6.66
N ALA A 48 5.91 8.98 6.48
CA ALA A 48 5.85 8.00 7.56
C ALA A 48 7.18 7.93 8.33
N LYS A 49 8.32 7.86 7.64
CA LYS A 49 9.64 7.85 8.29
C LYS A 49 9.92 9.15 9.04
N ARG A 50 9.64 10.31 8.44
CA ARG A 50 9.91 11.62 9.06
C ARG A 50 9.03 11.88 10.28
N MET A 51 7.79 11.39 10.26
CA MET A 51 6.79 11.63 11.30
C MET A 51 6.66 10.46 12.28
N ASN A 52 7.45 9.39 12.09
CA ASN A 52 7.38 8.16 12.89
C ASN A 52 5.94 7.59 12.95
N VAL A 53 5.35 7.36 11.77
CA VAL A 53 3.97 6.89 11.63
C VAL A 53 3.92 5.51 11.00
N GLN A 54 3.22 4.57 11.63
CA GLN A 54 2.87 3.30 11.00
C GLN A 54 1.66 3.47 10.10
N VAL A 55 1.82 3.19 8.81
CA VAL A 55 0.72 3.28 7.83
C VAL A 55 0.15 1.89 7.57
N PHE A 56 -1.17 1.78 7.63
CA PHE A 56 -1.94 0.64 7.14
C PHE A 56 -2.85 1.12 6.02
N ALA A 57 -2.74 0.50 4.86
CA ALA A 57 -3.51 0.86 3.69
C ALA A 57 -4.15 -0.38 3.07
N THR A 58 -5.37 -0.24 2.58
CA THR A 58 -6.07 -1.30 1.82
C THR A 58 -6.12 -0.91 0.35
N THR A 59 -6.08 -1.92 -0.51
CA THR A 59 -6.31 -1.75 -1.94
C THR A 59 -6.89 -3.03 -2.53
N HIS A 60 -7.66 -2.87 -3.61
CA HIS A 60 -8.10 -3.95 -4.49
C HIS A 60 -7.35 -3.95 -5.82
N SER A 61 -6.43 -2.99 -6.03
CA SER A 61 -5.74 -2.76 -7.29
C SER A 61 -4.36 -3.43 -7.28
N TRP A 62 -4.14 -4.28 -8.29
CA TRP A 62 -2.81 -4.85 -8.55
C TRP A 62 -1.80 -3.77 -8.96
N ASP A 63 -2.23 -2.77 -9.73
CA ASP A 63 -1.36 -1.65 -10.12
C ASP A 63 -0.85 -0.89 -8.89
N CYS A 64 -1.69 -0.77 -7.84
CA CYS A 64 -1.30 -0.13 -6.59
C CYS A 64 -0.25 -0.94 -5.82
N ILE A 65 -0.38 -2.27 -5.84
CA ILE A 65 0.60 -3.19 -5.23
C ILE A 65 1.92 -3.15 -6.00
N GLU A 66 1.89 -3.14 -7.33
CA GLU A 66 3.09 -2.99 -8.16
C GLU A 66 3.79 -1.64 -7.91
N ALA A 67 3.01 -0.55 -7.85
CA ALA A 67 3.52 0.78 -7.52
C ALA A 67 4.13 0.85 -6.11
N PHE A 68 3.52 0.17 -5.13
CA PHE A 68 4.08 0.04 -3.79
C PHE A 68 5.45 -0.64 -3.82
N GLN A 69 5.53 -1.78 -4.52
CA GLN A 69 6.77 -2.55 -4.63
C GLN A 69 7.87 -1.75 -5.32
N GLN A 70 7.54 -1.09 -6.44
CA GLN A 70 8.47 -0.20 -7.13
C GLN A 70 9.00 0.89 -6.19
N ALA A 71 8.11 1.61 -5.50
CA ALA A 71 8.49 2.68 -4.59
C ALA A 71 9.31 2.17 -3.40
N ALA A 72 9.02 0.96 -2.89
CA ALA A 72 9.74 0.36 -1.78
C ALA A 72 11.19 0.02 -2.18
N THR A 73 11.38 -0.59 -3.35
CA THR A 73 12.70 -0.88 -3.94
C THR A 73 13.50 0.40 -4.18
N GLU A 74 12.89 1.42 -4.81
CA GLU A 74 13.54 2.72 -5.06
C GLU A 74 13.96 3.44 -3.77
N SER A 75 13.15 3.32 -2.72
CA SER A 75 13.40 3.97 -1.43
C SER A 75 14.36 3.18 -0.53
N GLY A 76 14.77 1.97 -0.93
CA GLY A 76 15.58 1.06 -0.11
C GLY A 76 14.92 0.69 1.21
N THR A 77 13.59 0.63 1.25
CA THR A 77 12.83 0.32 2.47
C THR A 77 12.52 -1.17 2.53
N ASP A 78 13.02 -1.88 3.55
CA ASP A 78 12.68 -3.29 3.81
C ASP A 78 11.47 -3.42 4.77
N ASP A 79 10.91 -2.31 5.25
CA ASP A 79 9.82 -2.27 6.25
C ASP A 79 8.41 -2.46 5.65
N GLY A 80 8.31 -2.67 4.33
CA GLY A 80 7.04 -2.84 3.63
C GLY A 80 6.52 -4.28 3.72
N MET A 81 5.22 -4.44 3.98
CA MET A 81 4.57 -5.76 4.05
C MET A 81 3.20 -5.72 3.38
N LEU A 82 2.91 -6.72 2.54
CA LEU A 82 1.58 -6.94 1.99
C LEU A 82 0.87 -8.05 2.78
N ILE A 83 -0.37 -7.80 3.19
CA ILE A 83 -1.24 -8.81 3.78
C ILE A 83 -2.43 -9.05 2.85
N SER A 84 -2.52 -10.26 2.29
CA SER A 84 -3.63 -10.69 1.44
C SER A 84 -4.64 -11.49 2.27
N LEU A 85 -5.84 -10.94 2.45
CA LEU A 85 -6.94 -11.63 3.13
C LEU A 85 -7.75 -12.46 2.13
N ARG A 86 -7.99 -13.73 2.44
CA ARG A 86 -8.69 -14.68 1.54
C ARG A 86 -9.63 -15.58 2.28
N GLN A 87 -10.75 -15.94 1.65
CA GLN A 87 -11.61 -17.00 2.17
C GLN A 87 -11.11 -18.37 1.74
N LYS A 88 -11.07 -19.32 2.69
CA LYS A 88 -10.67 -20.70 2.40
C LYS A 88 -11.78 -21.38 1.59
N LYS A 89 -11.48 -21.82 0.37
CA LYS A 89 -12.45 -22.49 -0.54
C LYS A 89 -13.19 -23.69 0.11
N LYS A 90 -12.54 -24.38 1.05
CA LYS A 90 -13.08 -25.56 1.74
C LYS A 90 -13.91 -25.23 3.00
N THR A 91 -13.90 -23.99 3.48
CA THR A 91 -14.60 -23.61 4.72
C THR A 91 -15.14 -22.18 4.59
N PRO A 92 -16.31 -22.00 3.96
CA PRO A 92 -16.93 -20.69 3.80
C PRO A 92 -17.03 -19.95 5.14
N GLY A 93 -16.68 -18.67 5.16
CA GLY A 93 -16.64 -17.85 6.39
C GLY A 93 -15.31 -17.89 7.17
N HIS A 94 -14.35 -18.76 6.81
CA HIS A 94 -13.00 -18.68 7.37
C HIS A 94 -12.08 -17.84 6.48
N VAL A 95 -11.73 -16.65 6.98
CA VAL A 95 -10.72 -15.76 6.37
C VAL A 95 -9.34 -16.13 6.89
N VAL A 96 -8.37 -16.25 6.00
CA VAL A 96 -6.95 -16.43 6.29
C VAL A 96 -6.16 -15.23 5.75
N GLY A 97 -5.16 -14.78 6.51
CA GLY A 97 -4.20 -13.79 6.05
C GLY A 97 -2.95 -14.49 5.52
N ILE A 98 -2.54 -14.14 4.30
CA ILE A 98 -1.24 -14.50 3.75
C ILE A 98 -0.38 -13.24 3.82
N THR A 99 0.72 -13.33 4.55
CA THR A 99 1.70 -12.25 4.64
C THR A 99 2.76 -12.49 3.57
N ILE A 100 3.06 -11.45 2.81
CA ILE A 100 4.08 -11.42 1.77
C ILE A 100 5.03 -10.29 2.15
N ASP A 101 6.29 -10.63 2.42
CA ASP A 101 7.32 -9.64 2.70
C ASP A 101 7.81 -8.94 1.42
N GLY A 102 8.60 -7.88 1.55
CA GLY A 102 9.08 -7.10 0.40
C GLY A 102 9.86 -7.92 -0.64
N LYS A 103 10.53 -9.01 -0.24
CA LYS A 103 11.33 -9.86 -1.13
C LYS A 103 10.46 -10.88 -1.86
N GLU A 104 9.46 -11.45 -1.19
CA GLU A 104 8.46 -12.32 -1.82
C GLU A 104 7.53 -11.52 -2.76
N LEU A 105 7.28 -10.24 -2.44
CA LEU A 105 6.43 -9.37 -3.26
C LEU A 105 6.99 -9.14 -4.66
N GLU A 106 8.31 -8.91 -4.77
CA GLU A 106 9.01 -8.72 -6.07
C GLU A 106 8.89 -9.93 -6.99
N ILE A 107 8.84 -11.14 -6.42
CA ILE A 107 8.68 -12.39 -7.18
C ILE A 107 7.23 -12.50 -7.67
N ILE A 108 6.26 -12.18 -6.82
CA ILE A 108 4.83 -12.35 -7.11
C ILE A 108 4.34 -11.31 -8.13
N THR A 109 4.80 -10.06 -8.06
CA THR A 109 4.47 -9.03 -9.05
C THR A 109 5.07 -9.31 -10.43
N ARG A 110 6.33 -9.79 -10.49
CA ARG A 110 7.03 -10.08 -11.75
C ARG A 110 6.36 -11.20 -12.56
N ASP A 111 5.87 -12.25 -11.91
CA ASP A 111 5.39 -13.44 -12.61
C ASP A 111 3.87 -13.42 -12.91
N ARG A 112 3.15 -12.33 -12.56
CA ARG A 112 1.67 -12.28 -12.59
C ARG A 112 1.06 -13.59 -12.07
N ILE A 113 1.67 -14.17 -11.03
CA ILE A 113 1.12 -15.38 -10.44
C ILE A 113 -0.21 -14.95 -9.86
N GLU A 114 -1.27 -15.29 -10.57
CA GLU A 114 -2.63 -15.16 -10.11
C GLU A 114 -2.71 -15.94 -8.81
N VAL A 115 -2.62 -15.22 -7.72
CA VAL A 115 -2.80 -15.81 -6.41
C VAL A 115 -4.33 -15.98 -6.23
N ARG A 116 -4.93 -16.90 -6.97
CA ARG A 116 -6.37 -17.26 -6.96
C ARG A 116 -6.70 -18.43 -6.03
#